data_AF-A0A0L0S9P9-F1
#
_entry.id   AF-A0A0L0S9P9-F1
#
_cell.length_a   1.000
_cell.length_b   1.000
_cell.length_c   1.000
_cell.angle_alpha   90.00
_cell.angle_beta   90.00
_cell.angle_gamma   90.00
#
_symmetry.space_group_name_H-M   'P 1'
#
loop_
_entity.id
_entity.type
_entity.pdbx_description
1 polymer ?
#
loop_
_entity_poly.entity_id
_entity_poly.type
_entity_poly.pdbx_seq_one_letter_code
_entity_poly.pdbx_strand_id
1 'polypeptide(L)'
;MRSCPMNPAFEPMLTRAATDRYILLNKIDLADPNAIKCHVEVMEHYAKIALPDSQTWVFPVSLSDRSFLRKLIKDLKHPLKYSKMTLMIAGMPNVGKSTLINSLRNLGNGKGKAATTGGQPGVTRTVSGTPIKIIDDPTRIYLLDTPGIMDPQIRDPVQSFNVALTGGIRDHLAGMESLAEYLVFALRVRQRE
;
A
#
# COMPACT_ATOMS: atom_id res chain seq x y z
N MET A 1 15.62 10.47 -3.21
CA MET A 1 15.90 9.26 -2.39
C MET A 1 15.22 8.04 -3.01
N ARG A 2 15.90 6.89 -3.13
CA ARG A 2 15.47 5.68 -3.88
C ARG A 2 15.17 4.47 -2.97
N SER A 3 14.44 4.65 -1.87
CA SER A 3 14.02 3.50 -1.05
C SER A 3 12.53 3.25 -1.24
N CYS A 4 12.17 2.16 -1.93
CA CYS A 4 10.79 1.70 -2.02
C CYS A 4 10.43 0.92 -0.75
N PRO A 5 9.36 1.26 -0.02
CA PRO A 5 8.90 0.52 1.15
C PRO A 5 8.17 -0.77 0.73
N MET A 6 8.86 -1.63 -0.02
CA MET A 6 8.37 -2.95 -0.40
C MET A 6 8.97 -3.98 0.53
N ASN A 7 8.18 -4.96 0.97
CA ASN A 7 8.66 -6.02 1.83
C ASN A 7 9.25 -7.15 0.95
N PRO A 8 10.58 -7.40 1.00
CA PRO A 8 11.21 -8.43 0.17
C PRO A 8 10.72 -9.85 0.50
N ALA A 9 10.29 -10.09 1.74
CA ALA A 9 9.75 -11.38 2.17
C ALA A 9 8.37 -11.68 1.54
N PHE A 10 7.69 -10.66 1.01
CA PHE A 10 6.38 -10.80 0.38
C PHE A 10 6.46 -11.36 -1.04
N GLU A 11 7.56 -11.08 -1.72
CA GLU A 11 7.69 -11.36 -3.14
C GLU A 11 7.70 -12.85 -3.48
N PRO A 12 8.47 -13.71 -2.78
CA PRO A 12 8.45 -15.15 -3.04
C PRO A 12 7.06 -15.78 -2.81
N MET A 13 6.27 -15.23 -1.88
CA MET A 13 4.93 -15.73 -1.59
C MET A 13 3.91 -15.33 -2.65
N LEU A 14 4.02 -14.12 -3.20
CA LEU A 14 3.09 -13.63 -4.23
C LEU A 14 3.47 -14.10 -5.64
N THR A 15 4.76 -14.33 -5.93
CA THR A 15 5.23 -14.70 -7.27
C THR A 15 4.87 -16.14 -7.66
N ARG A 16 4.72 -17.03 -6.67
CA ARG A 16 4.29 -18.43 -6.89
C ARG A 16 2.87 -18.57 -7.45
N ALA A 17 2.02 -17.55 -7.34
CA ALA A 17 0.61 -17.65 -7.68
C ALA A 17 0.26 -17.12 -9.08
N ALA A 18 1.22 -16.55 -9.84
CA ALA A 18 1.00 -15.90 -11.14
C ALA A 18 -0.25 -14.97 -11.13
N THR A 19 -0.46 -14.26 -10.02
CA THR A 19 -1.64 -13.41 -9.83
C THR A 19 -1.37 -12.01 -10.36
N ASP A 20 -2.34 -11.45 -11.08
CA ASP A 20 -2.33 -10.05 -11.50
C ASP A 20 -2.26 -9.11 -10.29
N ARG A 21 -1.53 -7.99 -10.44
CA ARG A 21 -1.24 -7.07 -9.33
C ARG A 21 -1.60 -5.63 -9.63
N TYR A 22 -2.14 -4.98 -8.61
CA TYR A 22 -2.29 -3.53 -8.56
C TYR A 22 -1.32 -2.99 -7.51
N ILE A 23 -0.31 -2.24 -7.95
CA ILE A 23 0.64 -1.55 -7.08
C ILE A 23 0.16 -0.11 -6.91
N LEU A 24 -0.32 0.21 -5.71
CA LEU A 24 -0.83 1.55 -5.40
C LEU A 24 0.22 2.33 -4.59
N LEU A 25 0.81 3.35 -5.21
CA LEU A 25 1.68 4.30 -4.55
C LEU A 25 0.82 5.34 -3.84
N ASN A 26 0.43 5.02 -2.60
CA ASN A 26 -0.49 5.85 -1.81
C ASN A 26 0.19 7.08 -1.19
N LYS A 27 -0.64 8.06 -0.77
CA LYS A 27 -0.28 9.31 -0.10
C LYS A 27 0.51 10.26 -1.00
N ILE A 28 0.20 10.27 -2.30
CA ILE A 28 0.84 11.20 -3.24
C ILE A 28 0.59 12.67 -2.90
N ASP A 29 -0.48 12.95 -2.15
CA ASP A 29 -0.80 14.27 -1.59
C ASP A 29 0.24 14.76 -0.57
N LEU A 30 1.03 13.86 0.02
CA LEU A 30 2.13 14.18 0.95
C LEU A 30 3.51 14.01 0.31
N ALA A 31 3.57 13.44 -0.89
CA ALA A 31 4.82 13.15 -1.57
C ALA A 31 5.32 14.37 -2.36
N ASP A 32 6.62 14.41 -2.65
CA ASP A 32 7.19 15.39 -3.59
C ASP A 32 6.62 15.15 -5.00
N PRO A 33 5.92 16.13 -5.61
CA PRO A 33 5.38 16.00 -6.96
C PRO A 33 6.44 15.62 -8.01
N ASN A 34 7.68 16.11 -7.85
CA ASN A 34 8.78 15.84 -8.77
C ASN A 34 9.29 14.39 -8.65
N ALA A 35 9.14 13.78 -7.48
CA ALA A 35 9.60 12.41 -7.23
C ALA A 35 8.58 11.35 -7.66
N ILE A 36 7.28 11.67 -7.72
CA ILE A 36 6.22 10.70 -8.02
C ILE A 36 6.47 9.98 -9.34
N LYS A 37 6.79 10.73 -10.41
CA LYS A 37 7.03 10.16 -11.74
C LYS A 37 8.18 9.15 -11.71
N CYS A 38 9.30 9.52 -11.11
CA CYS A 38 10.46 8.65 -10.94
C CYS A 38 10.11 7.37 -10.16
N HIS A 39 9.31 7.48 -9.09
CA HIS A 39 8.87 6.32 -8.33
C HIS A 39 7.93 5.39 -9.12
N VAL A 40 7.03 5.94 -9.93
CA VAL A 40 6.19 5.13 -10.83
C VAL A 40 7.06 4.34 -11.81
N GLU A 41 8.00 5.02 -12.48
CA GLU A 41 8.91 4.39 -13.46
C GLU A 41 9.76 3.27 -12.84
N VAL A 42 10.31 3.50 -11.64
CA VAL A 42 11.06 2.49 -10.89
C VAL A 42 10.19 1.27 -10.57
N MET A 43 8.94 1.48 -10.19
CA MET A 43 8.03 0.39 -9.81
C MET A 43 7.51 -0.39 -11.02
N GLU A 44 7.29 0.28 -12.15
CA GLU A 44 6.97 -0.38 -13.41
C GLU A 44 8.15 -1.22 -13.90
N HIS A 45 9.37 -0.69 -13.80
CA HIS A 45 10.58 -1.43 -14.15
C HIS A 45 10.78 -2.63 -13.24
N TYR A 46 10.59 -2.45 -11.93
CA TYR A 46 10.61 -3.52 -10.95
C TYR A 46 9.59 -4.62 -11.30
N ALA A 47 8.34 -4.25 -11.60
CA ALA A 47 7.30 -5.21 -11.95
C ALA A 47 7.69 -6.05 -13.18
N LYS A 48 8.28 -5.43 -14.21
CA LYS A 48 8.75 -6.15 -15.41
C LYS A 48 9.81 -7.20 -15.11
N ILE A 49 10.72 -6.92 -14.17
CA ILE A 49 11.85 -7.81 -13.85
C ILE A 49 11.46 -8.86 -12.81
N ALA A 50 10.82 -8.44 -11.72
CA ALA A 50 10.51 -9.31 -10.60
C ALA A 50 9.24 -10.14 -10.81
N LEU A 51 8.31 -9.67 -11.66
CA LEU A 51 6.97 -10.23 -11.85
C LEU A 51 6.63 -10.48 -13.33
N PRO A 52 7.49 -11.16 -14.11
CA PRO A 52 7.31 -11.29 -15.56
C PRO A 52 6.04 -12.03 -15.97
N ASP A 53 5.53 -12.93 -15.12
CA ASP A 53 4.36 -13.78 -15.40
C ASP A 53 3.03 -13.18 -14.90
N SER A 54 3.03 -11.94 -14.40
CA SER A 54 1.86 -11.28 -13.80
C SER A 54 1.53 -9.99 -14.54
N GLN A 55 0.24 -9.76 -14.84
CA GLN A 55 -0.16 -8.45 -15.31
C GLN A 55 -0.16 -7.47 -14.12
N THR A 56 0.80 -6.53 -14.14
CA THR A 56 0.97 -5.55 -13.06
C THR A 56 0.63 -4.15 -13.54
N TRP A 57 -0.23 -3.46 -12.81
CA TRP A 57 -0.52 -2.03 -13.01
C TRP A 57 -0.04 -1.20 -11.82
N VAL A 58 0.66 -0.11 -12.11
CA VAL A 58 1.20 0.81 -11.08
C VAL A 58 0.42 2.11 -11.14
N PHE A 59 -0.09 2.57 -10.00
CA PHE A 59 -0.86 3.81 -9.92
C PHE A 59 -0.38 4.70 -8.77
N PRO A 60 -0.04 5.97 -9.03
CA PRO A 60 0.04 7.00 -7.99
C PRO A 60 -1.37 7.35 -7.52
N VAL A 61 -1.64 7.27 -6.22
CA VAL A 61 -2.99 7.47 -5.67
C VAL A 61 -2.98 8.29 -4.39
N SER A 62 -4.01 9.10 -4.20
CA SER A 62 -4.43 9.56 -2.88
C SER A 62 -5.76 8.90 -2.56
N LEU A 63 -5.85 8.17 -1.44
CA LEU A 63 -7.12 7.55 -1.03
C LEU A 63 -8.20 8.59 -0.63
N SER A 64 -7.81 9.86 -0.50
CA SER A 64 -8.76 10.97 -0.36
C SER A 64 -9.49 11.28 -1.68
N ASP A 65 -8.87 10.98 -2.82
CA ASP A 65 -9.47 11.16 -4.14
C ASP A 65 -10.40 9.99 -4.49
N ARG A 66 -11.70 10.25 -4.36
CA ARG A 66 -12.75 9.28 -4.70
C ARG A 66 -12.88 9.03 -6.21
N SER A 67 -12.37 9.90 -7.07
CA SER A 67 -12.49 9.72 -8.53
C SER A 67 -11.68 8.51 -9.00
N PHE A 68 -10.43 8.39 -8.54
CA PHE A 68 -9.59 7.22 -8.78
C PHE A 68 -10.24 5.94 -8.22
N LEU A 69 -10.74 5.98 -6.99
CA LEU A 69 -11.35 4.80 -6.37
C LEU A 69 -12.59 4.31 -7.12
N ARG A 70 -13.39 5.23 -7.67
CA ARG A 70 -14.51 4.88 -8.54
C ARG A 70 -14.04 4.26 -9.85
N LYS A 71 -12.95 4.78 -10.44
CA LYS A 71 -12.32 4.20 -11.63
C LYS A 71 -11.84 2.78 -11.33
N LEU A 72 -11.10 2.58 -10.24
CA LEU A 72 -10.63 1.25 -9.82
C LEU A 72 -11.80 0.28 -9.63
N ILE A 73 -12.89 0.70 -8.98
CA ILE A 73 -14.09 -0.13 -8.86
C ILE A 73 -14.68 -0.47 -10.23
N LYS A 74 -14.73 0.49 -11.16
CA LYS A 74 -15.22 0.26 -12.52
C LYS A 74 -14.34 -0.74 -13.28
N ASP A 75 -13.02 -0.62 -13.15
CA ASP A 75 -12.05 -1.51 -13.77
C ASP A 75 -12.15 -2.94 -13.18
N LEU A 76 -12.37 -3.04 -11.87
CA LEU A 76 -12.66 -4.31 -11.19
C LEU A 76 -14.05 -4.89 -11.56
N LYS A 77 -15.00 -4.04 -11.97
CA LYS A 77 -16.35 -4.42 -12.42
C LYS A 77 -16.45 -4.74 -13.91
N HIS A 78 -15.39 -4.51 -14.71
CA HIS A 78 -15.38 -4.97 -16.10
C HIS A 78 -15.77 -6.45 -16.11
N PRO A 79 -16.45 -6.98 -17.14
CA PRO A 79 -17.02 -8.32 -17.12
C PRO A 79 -15.88 -9.33 -17.04
N LEU A 80 -15.48 -9.61 -15.81
CA LEU A 80 -14.49 -10.60 -15.48
C LEU A 80 -15.10 -11.93 -15.86
N LYS A 81 -14.25 -12.82 -16.37
CA LYS A 81 -14.58 -14.21 -16.71
C LYS A 81 -15.18 -15.00 -15.52
N TYR A 82 -15.19 -14.43 -14.32
CA TYR A 82 -15.50 -15.06 -13.05
C TYR A 82 -16.70 -14.40 -12.37
N SER A 83 -17.62 -15.23 -11.86
CA SER A 83 -18.78 -14.80 -11.06
C SER A 83 -18.40 -14.29 -9.66
N LYS A 84 -17.18 -14.61 -9.20
CA LYS A 84 -16.64 -14.24 -7.89
C LYS A 84 -15.14 -13.98 -7.99
N MET A 85 -14.68 -12.91 -7.33
CA MET A 85 -13.27 -12.56 -7.22
C MET A 85 -12.93 -12.24 -5.76
N THR A 86 -11.75 -12.68 -5.33
CA THR A 86 -11.18 -12.34 -4.03
C THR A 86 -9.87 -11.60 -4.26
N LEU A 87 -9.77 -10.38 -3.75
CA LEU A 87 -8.56 -9.58 -3.78
C LEU A 87 -7.89 -9.62 -2.41
N MET A 88 -6.57 -9.73 -2.40
CA MET A 88 -5.79 -9.61 -1.18
C MET A 88 -5.09 -8.25 -1.16
N ILE A 89 -5.23 -7.51 -0.06
CA ILE A 89 -4.52 -6.26 0.13
C ILE A 89 -3.33 -6.53 1.05
N ALA A 90 -2.13 -6.23 0.54
CA ALA A 90 -0.87 -6.42 1.24
C ALA A 90 -0.05 -5.13 1.27
N GLY A 91 0.83 -5.01 2.27
CA GLY A 91 1.74 -3.88 2.42
C GLY A 91 2.11 -3.59 3.87
N MET A 92 3.12 -2.73 4.06
CA MET A 92 3.64 -2.34 5.36
C MET A 92 2.57 -1.74 6.29
N PRO A 93 2.77 -1.74 7.62
CA PRO A 93 1.93 -0.96 8.53
C PRO A 93 1.75 0.49 8.06
N ASN A 94 0.58 1.09 8.33
CA ASN A 94 0.30 2.51 8.10
C ASN A 94 0.39 3.05 6.65
N VAL A 95 0.59 2.20 5.65
CA VAL A 95 0.53 2.61 4.22
C VAL A 95 -0.88 2.96 3.74
N GLY A 96 -1.92 2.69 4.53
CA GLY A 96 -3.32 3.03 4.20
C GLY A 96 -4.21 1.86 3.78
N LYS A 97 -3.81 0.60 4.03
CA LYS A 97 -4.60 -0.61 3.70
C LYS A 97 -6.05 -0.55 4.21
N SER A 98 -6.24 -0.29 5.50
CA SER A 98 -7.58 -0.23 6.12
C SER A 98 -8.42 0.93 5.57
N THR A 99 -7.78 2.05 5.23
CA THR A 99 -8.44 3.19 4.56
C THR A 99 -8.91 2.81 3.16
N LEU A 100 -8.09 2.09 2.39
CA LEU A 100 -8.46 1.58 1.06
C LEU A 100 -9.64 0.62 1.15
N ILE A 101 -9.59 -0.36 2.06
CA ILE A 101 -10.67 -1.33 2.30
C ILE A 101 -11.98 -0.61 2.60
N ASN A 102 -11.96 0.33 3.55
CA ASN A 102 -13.16 1.06 3.95
C ASN A 102 -13.72 1.91 2.82
N SER A 103 -12.84 2.56 2.04
CA SER A 103 -13.27 3.41 0.93
C SER A 103 -13.86 2.58 -0.22
N LEU A 104 -13.26 1.43 -0.54
CA LEU A 104 -13.80 0.50 -1.54
C LEU A 104 -15.13 -0.10 -1.08
N ARG A 105 -15.27 -0.49 0.19
CA ARG A 105 -16.53 -0.99 0.75
C ARG A 105 -17.64 0.06 0.70
N ASN A 106 -17.30 1.31 1.01
CA ASN A 106 -18.25 2.41 1.00
C ASN A 106 -18.71 2.74 -0.42
N LEU A 107 -17.80 2.83 -1.38
CA LEU A 107 -18.13 3.14 -2.77
C LEU A 107 -18.80 1.97 -3.52
N GLY A 108 -18.42 0.74 -3.22
CA GLY A 108 -18.92 -0.44 -3.93
C GLY A 108 -20.29 -0.93 -3.45
N ASN A 109 -20.52 -0.89 -2.13
CA ASN A 109 -21.73 -1.45 -1.49
C ASN A 109 -22.50 -0.43 -0.61
N GLY A 110 -22.06 0.82 -0.51
CA GLY A 110 -22.68 1.83 0.37
C GLY A 110 -22.52 1.55 1.86
N LYS A 111 -21.75 0.53 2.26
CA LYS A 111 -21.63 0.08 3.66
C LYS A 111 -20.56 0.89 4.42
N GLY A 112 -20.73 0.99 5.74
CA GLY A 112 -19.82 1.72 6.63
C GLY A 112 -18.44 1.06 6.80
N LYS A 113 -17.66 1.50 7.80
CA LYS A 113 -16.30 1.00 8.04
C LYS A 113 -16.30 -0.49 8.41
N ALA A 114 -15.38 -1.26 7.83
CA ALA A 114 -15.13 -2.68 8.16
C ALA A 114 -13.81 -2.88 8.89
N ALA A 115 -12.78 -2.11 8.51
CA ALA A 115 -11.44 -2.19 9.09
C ALA A 115 -11.19 -0.99 10.01
N THR A 116 -10.56 -1.22 11.17
CA THR A 116 -10.17 -0.15 12.09
C THR A 116 -9.06 0.69 11.46
N THR A 117 -9.26 2.01 11.38
CA THR A 117 -8.26 2.97 10.88
C THR A 117 -7.61 3.70 12.05
N GLY A 118 -6.28 3.74 12.10
CA GLY A 118 -5.51 4.50 13.09
C GLY A 118 -4.05 4.61 12.66
N GLY A 119 -3.34 5.63 13.17
CA GLY A 119 -1.93 5.88 12.84
C GLY A 119 -0.92 5.02 13.59
N GLN A 120 -1.36 4.16 14.52
CA GLN A 120 -0.46 3.29 15.26
C GLN A 120 -0.18 1.98 14.50
N PRO A 121 1.09 1.61 14.26
CA PRO A 121 1.42 0.30 13.70
C PRO A 121 0.89 -0.86 14.57
N GLY A 122 0.32 -1.87 13.92
CA GLY A 122 -0.18 -3.10 14.57
C GLY A 122 -1.63 -3.06 15.03
N VAL A 123 -2.45 -2.13 14.52
CA VAL A 123 -3.90 -2.07 14.81
C VAL A 123 -4.65 -3.29 14.24
N THR A 124 -4.29 -3.76 13.04
CA THR A 124 -4.82 -5.02 12.48
C THR A 124 -3.98 -6.19 13.01
N ARG A 125 -4.48 -6.87 14.04
CA ARG A 125 -3.74 -7.91 14.78
C ARG A 125 -3.87 -9.32 14.22
N THR A 126 -4.86 -9.56 13.35
CA THR A 126 -5.13 -10.88 12.74
C THR A 126 -5.61 -10.66 11.31
N VAL A 127 -5.23 -11.56 10.38
CA VAL A 127 -5.94 -11.65 9.08
C VAL A 127 -7.39 -11.89 9.43
N SER A 128 -8.29 -10.99 9.03
CA SER A 128 -9.72 -11.23 9.24
C SER A 128 -10.08 -12.44 8.38
N GLY A 129 -10.25 -13.62 8.99
CA GLY A 129 -10.54 -14.87 8.29
C GLY A 129 -11.85 -14.82 7.48
N THR A 130 -12.67 -13.79 7.69
CA THR A 130 -13.87 -13.49 6.91
C THR A 130 -13.55 -12.45 5.82
N PRO A 131 -13.66 -12.81 4.52
CA PRO A 131 -13.50 -11.87 3.42
C PRO A 131 -14.55 -10.75 3.48
N ILE A 132 -14.10 -9.50 3.36
CA ILE A 132 -14.95 -8.30 3.37
C ILE A 132 -15.58 -8.14 1.99
N LYS A 133 -16.89 -8.33 1.87
CA LYS A 133 -17.60 -8.11 0.60
C LYS A 133 -17.65 -6.61 0.26
N ILE A 134 -17.12 -6.22 -0.90
CA ILE A 134 -17.09 -4.82 -1.37
C ILE A 134 -18.00 -4.53 -2.56
N ILE A 135 -18.33 -5.52 -3.40
CA ILE A 135 -19.26 -5.40 -4.53
C ILE A 135 -20.12 -6.67 -4.57
N ASP A 136 -21.44 -6.54 -4.75
CA ASP A 136 -22.39 -7.67 -4.76
C ASP A 136 -22.91 -8.05 -6.16
N ASP A 137 -22.95 -7.10 -7.11
CA ASP A 137 -23.56 -7.28 -8.43
C ASP A 137 -22.86 -6.40 -9.49
N PRO A 138 -22.61 -6.88 -10.73
CA PRO A 138 -22.80 -8.25 -11.25
C PRO A 138 -21.72 -9.26 -10.85
N THR A 139 -20.55 -8.79 -10.41
CA THR A 139 -19.45 -9.64 -9.95
C THR A 139 -19.29 -9.51 -8.45
N ARG A 140 -19.30 -10.63 -7.71
CA ARG A 140 -19.12 -10.63 -6.27
C ARG A 140 -17.64 -10.48 -5.92
N ILE A 141 -17.26 -9.31 -5.41
CA ILE A 141 -15.86 -8.99 -5.08
C ILE A 141 -15.68 -8.93 -3.57
N TYR A 142 -14.69 -9.66 -3.08
CA TYR A 142 -14.31 -9.75 -1.68
C TYR A 142 -12.87 -9.27 -1.47
N LEU A 143 -12.61 -8.62 -0.34
CA LEU A 143 -11.28 -8.21 0.10
C LEU A 143 -10.83 -9.06 1.28
N LEU A 144 -9.62 -9.61 1.21
CA LEU A 144 -8.91 -10.17 2.36
C LEU A 144 -8.03 -9.08 2.97
N ASP A 145 -8.31 -8.72 4.23
CA ASP A 145 -7.47 -7.80 5.00
C ASP A 145 -6.31 -8.58 5.62
N THR A 146 -5.08 -8.20 5.27
CA THR A 146 -3.88 -8.76 5.87
C THR A 146 -3.30 -7.76 6.89
N PRO A 147 -2.76 -8.23 8.02
CA PRO A 147 -2.04 -7.35 8.92
C PRO A 147 -0.91 -6.63 8.16
N GLY A 148 -0.47 -5.48 8.66
CA GLY A 148 0.69 -4.81 8.07
C GLY A 148 1.92 -5.72 8.18
N ILE A 149 2.39 -6.25 7.07
CA ILE A 149 3.50 -7.20 7.07
C ILE A 149 4.78 -6.41 6.89
N MET A 150 5.52 -6.31 7.98
CA MET A 150 6.80 -5.61 8.07
C MET A 150 7.94 -6.62 8.01
N ASP A 151 9.01 -6.27 7.30
CA ASP A 151 10.27 -7.00 7.43
C ASP A 151 10.81 -6.75 8.86
N PRO A 152 10.98 -7.80 9.68
CA PRO A 152 11.49 -7.64 11.04
C PRO A 152 12.94 -7.12 11.10
N GLN A 153 13.69 -7.14 9.99
CA GLN A 153 15.10 -6.72 9.96
C GLN A 153 15.41 -5.76 8.80
N ILE A 154 15.00 -4.50 8.92
CA ILE A 154 15.50 -3.45 8.02
C ILE A 154 16.96 -3.16 8.38
N ARG A 155 17.89 -3.70 7.58
CA ARG A 155 19.34 -3.61 7.83
C ARG A 155 19.95 -2.27 7.46
N ASP A 156 19.39 -1.58 6.47
CA ASP A 156 19.86 -0.27 6.05
C ASP A 156 19.35 0.82 7.01
N PRO A 157 20.24 1.53 7.74
CA PRO A 157 19.84 2.55 8.69
C PRO A 157 19.02 3.67 8.05
N VAL A 158 19.34 4.07 6.82
CA VAL A 158 18.63 5.13 6.10
C VAL A 158 17.20 4.71 5.79
N GLN A 159 17.00 3.50 5.27
CA GLN A 159 15.67 2.91 5.12
C GLN A 159 14.91 2.81 6.45
N SER A 160 15.57 2.37 7.52
CA SER A 160 14.94 2.24 8.82
C SER A 160 14.41 3.59 9.32
N PHE A 161 15.22 4.65 9.24
CA PHE A 161 14.79 6.00 9.58
C PHE A 161 13.67 6.51 8.66
N ASN A 162 13.74 6.28 7.35
CA ASN A 162 12.66 6.67 6.42
C ASN A 162 11.33 5.97 6.74
N VAL A 163 11.35 4.67 7.04
CA VAL A 163 10.16 3.90 7.42
C VAL A 163 9.62 4.38 8.75
N ALA A 164 10.48 4.67 9.73
CA ALA A 164 10.07 5.23 11.02
C ALA A 164 9.45 6.62 10.87
N LEU A 165 10.09 7.55 10.15
CA LEU A 165 9.56 8.91 9.92
C LEU A 165 8.21 8.93 9.18
N THR A 166 7.97 7.94 8.32
CA THR A 166 6.68 7.81 7.60
C THR A 166 5.62 7.02 8.38
N GLY A 167 5.94 6.66 9.63
CA GLY A 167 5.06 5.96 10.56
C GLY A 167 4.92 4.47 10.28
N GLY A 168 5.81 3.84 9.51
CA GLY A 168 5.81 2.38 9.31
C GLY A 168 6.22 1.59 10.56
N ILE A 169 6.97 2.23 11.47
CA ILE A 169 7.41 1.72 12.78
C ILE A 169 6.93 2.66 13.87
N ARG A 170 6.80 2.18 15.11
CA ARG A 170 6.43 3.03 16.25
C ARG A 170 7.63 3.91 16.64
N ASP A 171 7.41 5.21 16.76
CA ASP A 171 8.49 6.19 16.96
C ASP A 171 9.36 5.91 18.20
N HIS A 172 8.77 5.41 19.29
CA HIS A 172 9.50 5.04 20.50
C HIS A 172 10.50 3.89 20.30
N LEU A 173 10.32 3.04 19.29
CA LEU A 173 11.25 1.96 18.96
C LEU A 173 12.44 2.43 18.14
N ALA A 174 12.35 3.61 17.50
CA ALA A 174 13.35 4.12 16.56
C ALA A 174 14.26 5.21 17.15
N GLY A 175 14.00 5.67 18.38
CA GLY A 175 14.75 6.73 19.04
C GLY A 175 14.37 8.11 18.53
N MET A 176 13.57 8.84 19.31
CA MET A 176 12.98 10.14 18.89
C MET A 176 14.02 11.21 18.55
N GLU A 177 15.11 11.27 19.31
CA GLU A 177 16.18 12.25 19.10
C GLU A 177 16.90 12.01 17.77
N SER A 178 17.36 10.78 17.52
CA SER A 178 18.02 10.41 16.27
C SER A 178 17.10 10.56 15.06
N LEU A 179 15.80 10.26 15.21
CA LEU A 179 14.80 10.51 14.16
C LEU A 179 14.67 12.01 13.85
N ALA A 180 14.62 12.85 14.88
CA ALA A 180 14.53 14.29 14.71
C ALA A 180 15.78 14.87 14.05
N GLU A 181 16.97 14.43 14.47
CA GLU A 181 18.24 14.81 13.86
C GLU A 181 18.30 14.42 12.38
N TYR A 182 17.94 13.17 12.06
CA TYR A 182 17.91 12.70 10.69
C TYR A 182 16.89 13.48 9.83
N LEU A 183 15.72 13.81 10.37
CA LEU A 183 14.73 14.63 9.67
C LEU A 183 15.27 16.03 9.37
N VAL A 184 15.90 16.70 10.35
CA VAL A 184 16.52 18.02 10.16
C VAL A 184 17.62 17.94 9.11
N PHE A 185 18.46 16.91 9.15
CA PHE A 185 19.49 16.66 8.13
C PHE A 185 18.88 16.52 6.74
N ALA A 186 17.87 15.65 6.57
CA ALA A 186 17.23 15.39 5.29
C ALA A 186 16.57 16.65 4.70
N LEU A 187 15.93 17.48 5.54
CA LEU A 187 15.32 18.75 5.12
C LEU A 187 16.37 19.76 4.67
N ARG A 188 17.51 19.87 5.36
CA ARG A 188 18.60 20.78 5.00
C ARG A 188 19.25 20.40 3.68
N VAL A 189 19.44 19.11 3.41
CA VAL A 189 19.99 18.65 2.12
C VAL A 189 19.06 19.06 0.99
N ARG A 190 17.75 18.86 1.15
CA ARG A 190 16.76 19.17 0.12
C ARG A 190 16.58 20.67 -0.18
N GLN A 191 16.84 21.55 0.79
CA GLN A 191 16.79 23.01 0.54
C GLN A 191 17.96 23.54 -0.29
N ARG A 192 19.02 22.73 -0.47
CA ARG A 192 20.22 23.11 -1.23
C ARG A 192 20.18 22.64 -2.69
N GLU A 193 19.23 21.77 -3.02
CA GLU A 193 18.94 21.25 -4.37
C GLU A 193 17.86 22.10 -5.04
#